data_AF-A0A183PMW4-F1
#
_entry.id   AF-A0A183PMW4-F1
#
_cell.length_a   1.000
_cell.length_b   1.000
_cell.length_c   1.000
_cell.angle_alpha   90.00
_cell.angle_beta   90.00
_cell.angle_gamma   90.00
#
_symmetry.space_group_name_H-M   'P 1'
#
loop_
_entity.id
_entity.type
_entity.pdbx_description
1 polymer ?
#
loop_
_entity_poly.entity_id
_entity_poly.type
_entity_poly.pdbx_seq_one_letter_code
_entity_poly.pdbx_strand_id
1 'polypeptide(L)'
;MAAFGRNSKPEHHGSTTSLTSLSRLRLSTLGRITSQRHVGTNPLGGLECDYSPRFFFKLVREGDTIIIASSAEVDRQNWIQALYRATGQTHKPTLPGASNVSAIISDQMKSTVDIETGQNKTIDRFASIPIHTLDHLEYFIILQSSSLDYRLTDPFVSLGCLSPTQRYLLDEYCTRYGIRECQRHLAMLINLLNKIENGMSIDPDLIHISYSLCANHVSGKAQHDQAVHTVLAVERDQFQIIRTRLTTLLEKQITEFRYCFPFGRPEGALEKTISLLERVSNIISFIFS
;
A
#
# COMPACT_ATOMS: atom_id res chain seq x y z
N MET A 1 -9.87 71.08 31.71
CA MET A 1 -9.09 69.99 31.07
C MET A 1 -9.77 69.66 29.74
N ALA A 2 -9.07 69.90 28.63
CA ALA A 2 -9.50 69.76 27.22
C ALA A 2 -9.99 68.33 26.88
N ALA A 3 -10.93 67.99 25.98
CA ALA A 3 -11.49 68.53 24.73
C ALA A 3 -10.91 67.90 23.43
N PHE A 4 -11.83 67.29 22.65
CA PHE A 4 -11.84 66.97 21.20
C PHE A 4 -10.93 65.88 20.60
N GLY A 5 -11.50 65.17 19.62
CA GLY A 5 -10.88 64.05 18.89
C GLY A 5 -10.33 64.40 17.52
N ARG A 6 -9.90 63.38 16.77
CA ARG A 6 -10.10 63.24 15.30
C ARG A 6 -9.47 61.95 14.79
N ASN A 7 -10.25 61.33 13.93
CA ASN A 7 -9.98 60.14 13.13
C ASN A 7 -9.13 60.55 11.91
N SER A 8 -8.17 59.72 11.49
CA SER A 8 -7.57 59.79 10.15
C SER A 8 -7.29 58.38 9.63
N LYS A 9 -8.01 58.00 8.57
CA LYS A 9 -7.65 56.93 7.61
C LYS A 9 -6.84 57.56 6.46
N PRO A 10 -6.11 56.74 5.69
CA PRO A 10 -6.53 56.46 4.31
C PRO A 10 -6.40 54.96 3.98
N GLU A 11 -7.45 54.26 3.53
CA GLU A 11 -7.88 54.04 2.13
C GLU A 11 -6.87 53.30 1.24
N HIS A 12 -7.22 52.07 0.84
CA HIS A 12 -6.95 51.58 -0.51
C HIS A 12 -8.08 50.65 -1.00
N HIS A 13 -8.46 50.90 -2.23
CA HIS A 13 -9.64 50.45 -2.97
C HIS A 13 -9.89 48.94 -3.01
N GLY A 14 -11.11 48.55 -2.59
CA GLY A 14 -11.74 47.31 -3.03
C GLY A 14 -12.70 47.62 -4.17
N SER A 15 -12.25 47.48 -5.42
CA SER A 15 -13.14 47.50 -6.58
C SER A 15 -13.99 46.23 -6.60
N THR A 16 -15.27 46.44 -6.32
CA THR A 16 -16.36 45.53 -6.62
C THR A 16 -16.62 45.52 -8.11
N THR A 17 -16.33 44.41 -8.82
CA THR A 17 -16.99 44.12 -10.09
C THR A 17 -17.31 42.64 -10.23
N SER A 18 -18.57 42.35 -9.93
CA SER A 18 -19.48 41.43 -10.65
C SER A 18 -19.06 39.97 -10.84
N LEU A 19 -19.47 39.18 -9.86
CA LEU A 19 -19.81 37.77 -9.93
C LEU A 19 -21.10 37.55 -10.77
N THR A 20 -20.99 37.11 -12.02
CA THR A 20 -22.15 36.56 -12.77
C THR A 20 -21.83 35.37 -13.69
N SER A 21 -20.59 34.87 -13.75
CA SER A 21 -20.22 33.87 -14.77
C SER A 21 -20.25 32.40 -14.33
N LEU A 22 -20.37 32.09 -13.02
CA LEU A 22 -20.34 30.70 -12.55
C LEU A 22 -21.71 30.04 -12.37
N SER A 23 -22.80 30.81 -12.42
CA SER A 23 -24.18 30.27 -12.34
C SER A 23 -24.65 29.57 -13.63
N ARG A 24 -23.84 29.57 -14.70
CA ARG A 24 -24.16 28.90 -15.98
C ARG A 24 -23.58 27.49 -16.13
N LEU A 25 -22.78 27.00 -15.18
CA LEU A 25 -22.32 25.61 -15.21
C LEU A 25 -23.44 24.69 -14.73
N ARG A 26 -24.37 24.34 -15.63
CA ARG A 26 -25.24 23.16 -15.42
C ARG A 26 -24.35 21.91 -15.46
N LEU A 27 -24.00 21.39 -14.29
CA LEU A 27 -23.46 20.04 -14.10
C LEU A 27 -24.55 18.97 -14.33
N SER A 28 -25.29 19.05 -15.44
CA SER A 28 -26.33 18.06 -15.78
C SER A 28 -25.77 16.77 -16.37
N THR A 29 -24.44 16.63 -16.50
CA THR A 29 -23.80 15.43 -17.06
C THR A 29 -22.78 14.78 -16.12
N LEU A 30 -22.57 15.33 -14.92
CA LEU A 30 -21.74 14.67 -13.91
C LEU A 30 -22.68 13.89 -12.99
N GLY A 31 -22.74 12.57 -13.21
CA GLY A 31 -23.50 11.65 -12.38
C GLY A 31 -23.21 11.94 -10.91
N ARG A 32 -24.23 12.42 -10.20
CA ARG A 32 -24.22 12.56 -8.76
C ARG A 32 -24.21 11.15 -8.20
N ILE A 33 -23.02 10.59 -7.93
CA ILE A 33 -22.91 9.28 -7.28
C ILE A 33 -23.19 9.50 -5.80
N THR A 34 -24.48 9.63 -5.47
CA THR A 34 -24.99 9.30 -4.14
C THR A 34 -24.99 7.79 -4.01
N SER A 35 -24.46 7.29 -2.90
CA SER A 35 -24.51 5.89 -2.52
C SER A 35 -25.94 5.34 -2.59
N GLN A 36 -26.24 4.53 -3.60
CA GLN A 36 -27.32 3.56 -3.54
C GLN A 36 -26.96 2.38 -4.45
N ARG A 37 -26.79 1.20 -3.84
CA ARG A 37 -26.57 -0.08 -4.51
C ARG A 37 -27.76 -0.40 -5.40
N HIS A 38 -27.53 -0.65 -6.68
CA HIS A 38 -28.44 -1.43 -7.50
C HIS A 38 -27.69 -2.67 -8.00
N VAL A 39 -28.16 -3.84 -7.55
CA VAL A 39 -27.71 -5.14 -8.03
C VAL A 39 -28.27 -5.33 -9.43
N GLY A 40 -27.41 -5.72 -10.37
CA GLY A 40 -27.77 -6.08 -11.73
C GLY A 40 -26.89 -7.23 -12.19
N THR A 41 -27.44 -8.43 -12.11
CA THR A 41 -26.90 -9.68 -12.66
C THR A 41 -27.14 -9.72 -14.17
N ASN A 42 -26.09 -9.90 -14.99
CA ASN A 42 -26.00 -11.02 -15.94
C ASN A 42 -24.67 -11.06 -16.74
N PRO A 43 -24.35 -12.23 -17.33
CA PRO A 43 -22.99 -12.66 -17.66
C PRO A 43 -22.62 -12.45 -19.15
N LEU A 44 -21.34 -12.72 -19.44
CA LEU A 44 -20.60 -12.69 -20.71
C LEU A 44 -19.85 -11.40 -21.07
N GLY A 45 -18.52 -11.48 -20.90
CA GLY A 45 -17.58 -11.24 -22.00
C GLY A 45 -17.03 -9.84 -22.20
N GLY A 46 -15.78 -9.64 -21.76
CA GLY A 46 -14.77 -8.91 -22.53
C GLY A 46 -14.52 -7.45 -22.15
N LEU A 47 -13.23 -7.16 -21.90
CA LEU A 47 -12.56 -5.87 -21.67
C LEU A 47 -12.63 -5.34 -20.23
N GLU A 48 -11.66 -5.80 -19.44
CA GLU A 48 -11.09 -5.06 -18.31
C GLU A 48 -10.86 -3.60 -18.72
N CYS A 49 -11.52 -2.68 -18.05
CA CYS A 49 -11.19 -1.27 -18.13
C CYS A 49 -10.76 -0.84 -16.73
N ASP A 50 -9.47 -0.54 -16.58
CA ASP A 50 -8.82 -0.03 -15.37
C ASP A 50 -9.42 1.32 -14.94
N TYR A 51 -10.64 1.33 -14.41
CA TYR A 51 -11.25 2.51 -13.79
C TYR A 51 -10.89 2.61 -12.30
N SER A 52 -9.65 2.28 -11.94
CA SER A 52 -9.15 2.63 -10.61
C SER A 52 -8.74 4.11 -10.61
N PRO A 53 -9.36 4.99 -9.80
CA PRO A 53 -8.91 6.37 -9.69
C PRO A 53 -7.47 6.40 -9.17
N ARG A 54 -6.55 6.97 -9.97
CA ARG A 54 -5.10 7.02 -9.66
C ARG A 54 -4.62 8.41 -9.29
N PHE A 55 -5.32 9.46 -9.73
CA PHE A 55 -4.90 10.84 -9.55
C PHE A 55 -6.02 11.68 -8.94
N PHE A 56 -5.70 12.55 -7.98
CA PHE A 56 -6.68 13.31 -7.22
C PHE A 56 -6.34 14.80 -7.19
N PHE A 57 -7.36 15.66 -7.15
CA PHE A 57 -7.19 17.09 -6.92
C PHE A 57 -8.35 17.67 -6.11
N LYS A 58 -8.05 18.69 -5.31
CA LYS A 58 -8.98 19.29 -4.35
C LYS A 58 -9.42 20.68 -4.82
N LEU A 59 -10.72 20.93 -4.75
CA LEU A 59 -11.34 22.22 -4.93
C LEU A 59 -11.78 22.74 -3.57
N VAL A 60 -11.58 24.03 -3.32
CA VAL A 60 -11.98 24.69 -2.07
C VAL A 60 -12.78 25.94 -2.40
N ARG A 61 -13.93 26.11 -1.76
CA ARG A 61 -14.77 27.30 -1.86
C ARG A 61 -15.42 27.59 -0.52
N GLU A 62 -15.07 28.70 0.12
CA GLU A 62 -15.82 29.28 1.28
C GLU A 62 -16.25 28.26 2.36
N GLY A 63 -15.41 27.27 2.65
CA GLY A 63 -15.68 26.22 3.65
C GLY A 63 -16.07 24.86 3.06
N ASP A 64 -16.48 24.81 1.78
CA ASP A 64 -16.76 23.58 1.05
C ASP A 64 -15.49 23.04 0.39
N THR A 65 -15.30 21.72 0.49
CA THR A 65 -14.19 21.04 -0.18
C THR A 65 -14.67 19.85 -0.99
N ILE A 66 -14.27 19.80 -2.26
CA ILE A 66 -14.61 18.72 -3.18
C ILE A 66 -13.30 18.07 -3.65
N ILE A 67 -13.21 16.75 -3.59
CA ILE A 67 -12.08 15.98 -4.13
C ILE A 67 -12.56 15.31 -5.41
N ILE A 68 -11.82 15.55 -6.50
CA ILE A 68 -12.09 14.97 -7.81
C ILE A 68 -10.99 13.97 -8.13
N ALA A 69 -11.36 12.84 -8.70
CA ALA A 69 -10.45 11.76 -9.09
C ALA A 69 -10.41 11.60 -10.61
N SER A 70 -9.26 11.18 -11.13
CA SER A 70 -9.04 10.86 -12.53
C SER A 70 -8.22 9.57 -12.66
N SER A 71 -8.43 8.83 -13.75
CA SER A 71 -7.67 7.63 -14.09
C SER A 71 -6.33 7.94 -14.75
N ALA A 72 -6.15 9.13 -15.33
CA ALA A 72 -4.94 9.56 -16.04
C ALA A 72 -4.44 10.93 -15.58
N GLU A 73 -3.11 11.08 -15.48
CA GLU A 73 -2.46 12.32 -15.04
C GLU A 73 -2.69 13.49 -16.01
N VAL A 74 -2.75 13.19 -17.32
CA VAL A 74 -3.03 14.17 -18.37
C VAL A 74 -4.42 14.79 -18.21
N ASP A 75 -5.42 13.98 -17.88
CA ASP A 75 -6.80 14.44 -17.67
C ASP A 75 -6.91 15.30 -16.42
N ARG A 76 -6.25 14.90 -15.32
CA ARG A 76 -6.14 15.73 -14.12
C ARG A 76 -5.57 17.10 -14.48
N GLN A 77 -4.50 17.15 -15.26
CA GLN A 77 -3.84 18.40 -15.62
C GLN A 77 -4.73 19.30 -16.48
N ASN A 78 -5.45 18.72 -17.45
CA ASN A 78 -6.41 19.43 -18.29
C ASN A 78 -7.55 20.03 -17.44
N TRP A 79 -8.10 19.26 -16.51
CA TRP A 79 -9.14 19.73 -15.59
C TRP A 79 -8.66 20.84 -14.67
N ILE A 80 -7.46 20.72 -14.10
CA ILE A 80 -6.86 21.76 -13.25
C ILE A 80 -6.68 23.06 -14.03
N GLN A 81 -6.19 23.01 -15.27
CA GLN A 81 -6.01 24.19 -16.11
C GLN A 81 -7.34 24.83 -16.50
N ALA A 82 -8.34 24.02 -16.88
CA ALA A 82 -9.68 24.51 -17.21
C ALA A 82 -10.32 25.18 -15.99
N LEU A 83 -10.19 24.56 -14.83
CA LEU A 83 -10.75 25.08 -13.59
C LEU A 83 -10.04 26.36 -13.13
N TYR A 84 -8.70 26.43 -13.22
CA TYR A 84 -7.92 27.64 -12.94
C TYR A 84 -8.38 28.84 -13.79
N ARG A 85 -8.61 28.61 -15.09
CA ARG A 85 -9.12 29.65 -16.00
C ARG A 85 -10.55 30.06 -15.65
N ALA A 86 -11.39 29.09 -15.26
CA ALA A 86 -12.80 29.33 -14.93
C ALA A 86 -13.00 30.03 -13.57
N THR A 87 -12.18 29.70 -12.57
CA THR A 87 -12.27 30.29 -11.23
C THR A 87 -11.58 31.65 -11.15
N GLY A 88 -10.62 31.93 -12.03
CA GLY A 88 -9.83 33.16 -12.00
C GLY A 88 -9.05 33.33 -10.70
N GLN A 89 -8.79 32.22 -9.99
CA GLN A 89 -8.07 32.25 -8.72
C GLN A 89 -6.68 32.86 -8.91
N THR A 90 -6.24 33.68 -7.96
CA THR A 90 -4.95 34.38 -8.02
C THR A 90 -3.76 33.42 -7.95
N HIS A 91 -3.90 32.34 -7.17
CA HIS A 91 -2.86 31.33 -7.03
C HIS A 91 -2.92 30.29 -8.14
N LYS A 92 -1.88 30.25 -8.97
CA LYS A 92 -1.71 29.22 -9.99
C LYS A 92 -1.50 27.85 -9.33
N PRO A 93 -2.21 26.79 -9.75
CA PRO A 93 -1.98 25.43 -9.27
C PRO A 93 -0.54 24.99 -9.59
N THR A 94 0.22 24.62 -8.57
CA THR A 94 1.59 24.12 -8.72
C THR A 94 1.56 22.61 -8.93
N LEU A 95 2.35 22.12 -9.88
CA LEU A 95 2.56 20.69 -10.09
C LEU A 95 3.37 20.11 -8.90
N PRO A 96 3.01 18.94 -8.36
CA PRO A 96 3.87 18.24 -7.41
C PRO A 96 5.23 17.97 -8.07
N GLY A 97 6.31 18.55 -7.54
CA GLY A 97 7.69 18.30 -8.00
C GLY A 97 8.40 19.43 -8.76
N ALA A 98 7.76 20.57 -9.03
CA ALA A 98 8.43 21.72 -9.67
C ALA A 98 9.01 22.71 -8.64
N SER A 99 10.03 22.29 -7.89
CA SER A 99 10.93 23.22 -7.19
C SER A 99 12.19 23.43 -8.05
N ASN A 100 12.22 24.56 -8.76
CA ASN A 100 13.40 25.36 -9.17
C ASN A 100 14.72 24.60 -9.43
N VAL A 101 14.85 23.98 -10.62
CA VAL A 101 16.11 23.41 -11.15
C VAL A 101 16.72 24.35 -12.20
N SER A 102 16.98 25.61 -11.85
CA SER A 102 17.57 26.56 -12.79
C SER A 102 18.60 27.46 -12.11
N ALA A 103 19.61 26.85 -11.48
CA ALA A 103 20.82 27.52 -11.00
C ALA A 103 22.07 26.61 -10.90
N ILE A 104 22.15 25.50 -11.67
CA ILE A 104 23.33 24.62 -11.67
C ILE A 104 23.71 24.20 -13.11
N ILE A 105 23.86 25.17 -14.01
CA ILE A 105 24.50 24.97 -15.32
C ILE A 105 25.57 26.04 -15.50
N SER A 106 26.57 26.03 -14.62
CA SER A 106 27.84 26.71 -14.85
C SER A 106 28.82 26.35 -13.73
N ASP A 107 29.16 25.07 -13.60
CA ASP A 107 30.50 24.69 -13.07
C ASP A 107 30.87 23.23 -13.38
N GLN A 108 30.71 22.79 -14.64
CA GLN A 108 31.39 21.57 -15.10
C GLN A 108 32.79 21.93 -15.61
N MET A 109 33.74 22.18 -14.70
CA MET A 109 35.15 21.95 -15.00
C MET A 109 36.07 21.95 -13.76
N LYS A 110 36.06 20.89 -12.95
CA LYS A 110 37.30 20.36 -12.32
C LYS A 110 37.12 19.07 -11.52
N SER A 111 38.07 18.15 -11.75
CA SER A 111 38.60 17.08 -10.88
C SER A 111 37.60 16.07 -10.30
N THR A 112 37.53 14.83 -10.80
CA THR A 112 38.36 13.68 -10.35
C THR A 112 38.56 13.61 -8.84
N VAL A 113 38.14 12.47 -8.27
CA VAL A 113 38.18 12.02 -6.85
C VAL A 113 36.83 12.26 -6.14
N ASP A 114 35.99 11.21 -6.10
CA ASP A 114 35.23 10.77 -4.90
C ASP A 114 34.17 9.72 -5.28
N ILE A 115 34.50 8.45 -5.05
CA ILE A 115 33.58 7.31 -5.17
C ILE A 115 32.58 7.27 -3.99
N GLU A 116 32.75 8.11 -2.97
CA GLU A 116 31.89 8.14 -1.78
C GLU A 116 30.63 9.01 -1.91
N THR A 117 30.52 9.89 -2.92
CA THR A 117 29.37 10.82 -3.04
C THR A 117 28.13 10.20 -3.69
N GLY A 118 28.21 8.98 -4.24
CA GLY A 118 27.09 8.32 -4.92
C GLY A 118 25.98 7.88 -3.97
N GLN A 119 26.34 7.41 -2.77
CA GLN A 119 25.36 7.00 -1.75
C GLN A 119 24.64 8.20 -1.13
N ASN A 120 25.34 9.30 -0.86
CA ASN A 120 24.74 10.50 -0.27
C ASN A 120 23.71 11.15 -1.21
N LYS A 121 24.02 11.23 -2.52
CA LYS A 121 23.05 11.68 -3.54
C LYS A 121 21.82 10.77 -3.66
N THR A 122 21.98 9.49 -3.31
CA THR A 122 20.89 8.51 -3.35
C THR A 122 19.99 8.65 -2.12
N ILE A 123 20.56 8.82 -0.92
CA ILE A 123 19.82 9.02 0.33
C ILE A 123 19.06 10.35 0.30
N ASP A 124 19.69 11.44 -0.16
CA ASP A 124 19.05 12.75 -0.28
C ASP A 124 17.87 12.71 -1.27
N ARG A 125 18.00 11.94 -2.35
CA ARG A 125 16.90 11.70 -3.30
C ARG A 125 15.72 11.01 -2.60
N PHE A 126 15.95 9.95 -1.83
CA PHE A 126 14.87 9.27 -1.11
C PHE A 126 14.26 10.14 -0.01
N ALA A 127 15.06 10.93 0.70
CA ALA A 127 14.60 11.87 1.72
C ALA A 127 13.74 13.00 1.13
N SER A 128 13.94 13.35 -0.14
CA SER A 128 13.19 14.40 -0.84
C SER A 128 11.84 13.94 -1.41
N ILE A 129 11.60 12.63 -1.53
CA ILE A 129 10.34 12.11 -2.07
C ILE A 129 9.25 12.23 -1.00
N PRO A 130 8.08 12.82 -1.33
CA PRO A 130 6.98 12.89 -0.38
C PRO A 130 6.52 11.47 0.01
N ILE A 131 6.57 11.17 1.30
CA ILE A 131 6.34 9.83 1.86
C ILE A 131 5.01 9.22 1.38
N HIS A 132 3.93 10.02 1.31
CA HIS A 132 2.61 9.56 0.88
C HIS A 132 2.49 9.14 -0.60
N THR A 133 3.52 9.36 -1.41
CA THR A 133 3.53 8.97 -2.83
C THR A 133 4.16 7.61 -3.07
N LEU A 134 4.71 6.99 -2.02
CA LEU A 134 5.38 5.71 -2.09
C LEU A 134 4.40 4.56 -1.83
N ASP A 135 4.58 3.44 -2.54
CA ASP A 135 3.91 2.19 -2.18
C ASP A 135 4.64 1.53 -1.01
N HIS A 136 4.17 1.84 0.20
CA HIS A 136 4.74 1.31 1.43
C HIS A 136 4.63 -0.21 1.56
N LEU A 137 3.66 -0.86 0.89
CA LEU A 137 3.58 -2.31 0.91
C LEU A 137 4.77 -2.92 0.17
N GLU A 138 5.15 -2.37 -0.98
CA GLU A 138 6.30 -2.85 -1.76
C GLU A 138 7.61 -2.73 -0.96
N TYR A 139 7.86 -1.57 -0.34
CA TYR A 139 9.04 -1.37 0.51
C TYR A 139 9.05 -2.28 1.73
N PHE A 140 7.88 -2.51 2.35
CA PHE A 140 7.76 -3.45 3.45
C PHE A 140 8.12 -4.87 3.02
N ILE A 141 7.65 -5.33 1.84
CA ILE A 141 7.98 -6.66 1.32
C ILE A 141 9.49 -6.80 1.15
N ILE A 142 10.16 -5.79 0.57
CA ILE A 142 11.62 -5.78 0.41
C ILE A 142 12.33 -5.83 1.77
N LEU A 143 11.88 -5.02 2.73
CA LEU A 143 12.46 -4.96 4.07
C LEU A 143 12.27 -6.27 4.84
N GLN A 144 11.08 -6.87 4.77
CA GLN A 144 10.76 -8.16 5.38
C GLN A 144 11.60 -9.28 4.75
N SER A 145 11.71 -9.31 3.41
CA SER A 145 12.55 -10.29 2.70
C SER A 145 14.02 -10.15 3.11
N SER A 146 14.55 -8.93 3.11
CA SER A 146 15.95 -8.67 3.48
C SER A 146 16.23 -9.04 4.94
N SER A 147 15.25 -8.80 5.83
CA SER A 147 15.34 -9.19 7.25
C SER A 147 15.37 -10.71 7.41
N LEU A 148 14.55 -11.42 6.65
CA LEU A 148 14.52 -12.88 6.62
C LEU A 148 15.82 -13.45 6.04
N ASP A 149 16.32 -12.88 4.94
CA ASP A 149 17.60 -13.26 4.31
C ASP A 149 18.76 -13.15 5.29
N TYR A 150 18.85 -12.04 6.01
CA TYR A 150 19.85 -11.86 7.05
C TYR A 150 19.74 -12.93 8.15
N ARG A 151 18.52 -13.28 8.58
CA ARG A 151 18.34 -14.32 9.60
C ARG A 151 18.77 -15.69 9.12
N LEU A 152 18.44 -16.02 7.88
CA LEU A 152 18.78 -17.29 7.26
C LEU A 152 20.26 -17.43 6.87
N THR A 153 21.09 -16.40 7.12
CA THR A 153 22.56 -16.58 7.14
C THR A 153 23.01 -17.53 8.23
N ASP A 154 22.27 -17.61 9.34
CA ASP A 154 22.38 -18.65 10.37
C ASP A 154 21.07 -19.47 10.39
N PRO A 155 20.91 -20.44 9.47
CA PRO A 155 19.65 -21.14 9.30
C PRO A 155 19.38 -22.14 10.44
N PHE A 156 20.40 -22.63 11.14
CA PHE A 156 20.23 -23.67 12.16
C PHE A 156 19.71 -23.11 13.48
N VAL A 157 20.11 -21.88 13.84
CA VAL A 157 19.64 -21.23 15.07
C VAL A 157 18.38 -20.42 14.82
N SER A 158 18.30 -19.72 13.68
CA SER A 158 17.18 -18.83 13.42
C SER A 158 15.94 -19.54 12.89
N LEU A 159 16.09 -20.56 12.02
CA LEU A 159 15.01 -21.23 11.31
C LEU A 159 14.00 -20.25 10.66
N GLY A 160 14.46 -19.06 10.28
CA GLY A 160 13.62 -17.99 9.73
C GLY A 160 12.89 -17.13 10.77
N CYS A 161 12.99 -17.44 12.06
CA CYS A 161 12.46 -16.60 13.13
C CYS A 161 13.23 -15.28 13.20
N LEU A 162 12.52 -14.18 12.94
CA LEU A 162 13.03 -12.83 13.09
C LEU A 162 13.37 -12.53 14.55
N SER A 163 14.41 -11.72 14.77
CA SER A 163 14.75 -11.27 16.12
C SER A 163 13.65 -10.36 16.69
N PRO A 164 13.54 -10.23 18.03
CA PRO A 164 12.59 -9.31 18.65
C PRO A 164 12.72 -7.88 18.11
N THR A 165 13.95 -7.42 17.87
CA THR A 165 14.23 -6.09 17.30
C THR A 165 13.75 -5.96 15.86
N GLN A 166 13.97 -6.97 15.01
CA GLN A 166 13.48 -6.96 13.62
C GLN A 166 11.96 -6.95 13.57
N ARG A 167 11.31 -7.80 14.39
CA ARG A 167 9.84 -7.85 14.49
C ARG A 167 9.28 -6.49 14.93
N TYR A 168 9.86 -5.90 15.97
CA TYR A 168 9.45 -4.58 16.44
C TYR A 168 9.57 -3.50 15.35
N LEU A 169 10.69 -3.47 14.61
CA LEU A 169 10.90 -2.50 13.54
C LEU A 169 9.89 -2.66 12.39
N LEU A 170 9.61 -3.91 12.00
CA LEU A 170 8.61 -4.21 10.98
C LEU A 170 7.19 -3.82 11.43
N ASP A 171 6.85 -4.07 12.69
CA ASP A 171 5.54 -3.71 13.25
C ASP A 171 5.35 -2.19 13.35
N GLU A 172 6.38 -1.45 13.77
CA GLU A 172 6.38 0.02 13.76
C GLU A 172 6.20 0.57 12.34
N TYR A 173 6.91 0.02 11.35
CA TYR A 173 6.75 0.42 9.94
C TYR A 173 5.30 0.22 9.46
N CYS A 174 4.72 -0.94 9.75
CA CYS A 174 3.35 -1.26 9.35
C CYS A 174 2.33 -0.35 10.01
N THR A 175 2.49 -0.08 11.30
CA THR A 175 1.62 0.81 12.07
C THR A 175 1.67 2.23 11.53
N ARG A 176 2.87 2.71 11.18
CA ARG A 176 3.07 4.07 10.66
C ARG A 176 2.44 4.30 9.29
N TYR A 177 2.46 3.28 8.42
CA TYR A 177 2.02 3.40 7.03
C TYR A 177 0.71 2.66 6.71
N GLY A 178 0.04 2.10 7.73
CA GLY A 178 -1.27 1.47 7.57
C GLY A 178 -1.24 0.16 6.77
N ILE A 179 -0.15 -0.61 6.86
CA ILE A 179 -0.04 -1.90 6.17
C ILE A 179 -0.88 -2.93 6.92
N ARG A 180 -1.83 -3.55 6.21
CA ARG A 180 -2.81 -4.46 6.81
C ARG A 180 -2.17 -5.78 7.21
N GLU A 181 -2.67 -6.35 8.31
CA GLU A 181 -2.12 -7.57 8.87
C GLU A 181 -2.04 -8.73 7.88
N CYS A 182 -3.13 -8.99 7.14
CA CYS A 182 -3.15 -10.06 6.15
C CYS A 182 -2.09 -9.86 5.06
N GLN A 183 -1.89 -8.64 4.56
CA GLN A 183 -0.84 -8.36 3.57
C GLN A 183 0.57 -8.68 4.12
N ARG A 184 0.84 -8.38 5.39
CA ARG A 184 2.12 -8.71 6.04
C ARG A 184 2.37 -10.22 6.07
N HIS A 185 1.35 -11.01 6.39
CA HIS A 185 1.45 -12.46 6.48
C HIS A 185 1.41 -13.15 5.11
N LEU A 186 0.70 -12.60 4.11
CA LEU A 186 0.78 -13.08 2.73
C LEU A 186 2.20 -12.92 2.18
N ALA A 187 2.81 -11.75 2.38
CA ALA A 187 4.22 -11.51 2.02
C ALA A 187 5.17 -12.48 2.73
N MET A 188 4.96 -12.69 4.04
CA MET A 188 5.77 -13.62 4.82
C MET A 188 5.65 -15.05 4.29
N LEU A 189 4.43 -15.53 4.00
CA LEU A 189 4.22 -16.86 3.45
C LEU A 189 4.91 -17.05 2.10
N ILE A 190 4.81 -16.06 1.20
CA ILE A 190 5.52 -16.10 -0.09
C ILE A 190 7.02 -16.23 0.13
N ASN A 191 7.58 -15.41 1.02
CA ASN A 191 9.01 -15.43 1.34
C ASN A 191 9.43 -16.79 1.94
N LEU A 192 8.70 -17.30 2.93
CA LEU A 192 9.00 -18.59 3.56
C LEU A 192 8.91 -19.75 2.56
N LEU A 193 7.85 -19.80 1.74
CA LEU A 193 7.69 -20.83 0.70
C LEU A 193 8.85 -20.82 -0.29
N ASN A 194 9.23 -19.63 -0.79
CA ASN A 194 10.38 -19.49 -1.68
C ASN A 194 11.66 -20.01 -1.03
N LYS A 195 11.86 -19.82 0.28
CA LYS A 195 13.06 -20.33 0.98
C LYS A 195 13.03 -21.84 1.15
N ILE A 196 11.87 -22.42 1.47
CA ILE A 196 11.72 -23.88 1.60
C ILE A 196 11.93 -24.57 0.25
N GLU A 197 11.37 -24.00 -0.83
CA GLU A 197 11.57 -24.51 -2.20
C GLU A 197 13.04 -24.47 -2.62
N ASN A 198 13.82 -23.52 -2.10
CA ASN A 198 15.28 -23.44 -2.28
C ASN A 198 16.08 -24.33 -1.30
N GLY A 199 15.43 -25.19 -0.53
CA GLY A 199 16.06 -26.15 0.37
C GLY A 199 16.48 -25.58 1.74
N MET A 200 16.00 -24.38 2.11
CA MET A 200 16.26 -23.82 3.44
C MET A 200 15.35 -24.46 4.48
N SER A 201 15.93 -24.78 5.64
CA SER A 201 15.15 -25.23 6.80
C SER A 201 14.46 -24.03 7.46
N ILE A 202 13.13 -24.06 7.50
CA ILE A 202 12.29 -23.03 8.11
C ILE A 202 11.48 -23.66 9.24
N ASP A 203 11.28 -22.92 10.32
CA ASP A 203 10.41 -23.31 11.42
C ASP A 203 8.96 -23.44 10.92
N PRO A 204 8.35 -24.65 10.98
CA PRO A 204 6.97 -24.87 10.56
C PRO A 204 5.98 -23.93 11.27
N ASP A 205 6.24 -23.55 12.52
CA ASP A 205 5.33 -22.71 13.31
C ASP A 205 5.12 -21.33 12.66
N LEU A 206 6.13 -20.80 11.95
CA LEU A 206 6.01 -19.55 11.20
C LEU A 206 4.97 -19.64 10.07
N ILE A 207 4.93 -20.78 9.38
CA ILE A 207 3.96 -21.05 8.32
C ILE A 207 2.58 -21.22 8.95
N HIS A 208 2.47 -22.02 10.02
CA HIS A 208 1.21 -22.26 10.73
C HIS A 208 0.54 -20.95 11.19
N ILE A 209 1.30 -20.08 11.87
CA ILE A 209 0.79 -18.80 12.38
C ILE A 209 0.34 -17.91 11.23
N SER A 210 1.21 -17.70 10.23
CA SER A 210 0.92 -16.80 9.11
C SER A 210 -0.24 -17.30 8.25
N TYR A 211 -0.27 -18.60 7.97
CA TYR A 211 -1.37 -19.22 7.22
C TYR A 211 -2.68 -19.09 7.99
N SER A 212 -2.68 -19.32 9.30
CA SER A 212 -3.90 -19.28 10.11
C SER A 212 -4.51 -17.89 10.18
N LEU A 213 -3.68 -16.85 10.30
CA LEU A 213 -4.14 -15.45 10.28
C LEU A 213 -4.74 -15.09 8.92
N CYS A 214 -4.06 -15.40 7.81
CA CYS A 214 -4.59 -15.17 6.47
C CYS A 214 -5.89 -15.95 6.21
N ALA A 215 -5.94 -17.22 6.61
CA ALA A 215 -7.12 -18.07 6.44
C ALA A 215 -8.33 -17.53 7.21
N ASN A 216 -8.14 -17.10 8.46
CA ASN A 216 -9.20 -16.52 9.28
C ASN A 216 -9.70 -15.19 8.68
N HIS A 217 -8.78 -14.33 8.22
CA HIS A 217 -9.10 -13.07 7.53
C HIS A 217 -9.94 -13.30 6.27
N VAL A 218 -9.48 -14.17 5.36
CA VAL A 218 -10.16 -14.43 4.09
C VAL A 218 -11.49 -15.16 4.28
N SER A 219 -11.61 -16.00 5.32
CA SER A 219 -12.85 -16.72 5.64
C SER A 219 -13.87 -15.87 6.39
N GLY A 220 -13.52 -14.64 6.80
CA GLY A 220 -14.39 -13.79 7.63
C GLY A 220 -14.62 -14.31 9.05
N LYS A 221 -13.82 -15.28 9.52
CA LYS A 221 -13.88 -15.84 10.88
C LYS A 221 -12.97 -15.03 11.79
N ALA A 222 -13.40 -13.85 12.20
CA ALA A 222 -12.73 -13.09 13.25
C ALA A 222 -13.53 -13.22 14.55
N GLN A 223 -12.85 -13.55 15.65
CA GLN A 223 -13.43 -13.70 16.99
C GLN A 223 -13.88 -12.36 17.62
N HIS A 224 -14.10 -11.30 16.83
CA HIS A 224 -14.47 -9.99 17.36
C HIS A 224 -15.61 -9.37 16.55
N ASP A 225 -16.77 -9.31 17.19
CA ASP A 225 -18.10 -8.91 16.66
C ASP A 225 -18.22 -7.43 16.26
N GLN A 226 -17.10 -6.70 16.10
CA GLN A 226 -17.10 -5.23 15.96
C GLN A 226 -16.22 -4.66 14.85
N ALA A 227 -15.45 -5.46 14.12
CA ALA A 227 -14.66 -4.96 13.00
C ALA A 227 -15.34 -5.29 11.67
N VAL A 228 -15.62 -4.26 10.87
CA VAL A 228 -16.02 -4.43 9.46
C VAL A 228 -14.80 -4.98 8.71
N HIS A 229 -14.70 -6.30 8.58
CA HIS A 229 -13.60 -6.96 7.89
C HIS A 229 -13.80 -6.88 6.38
N THR A 230 -13.22 -5.85 5.76
CA THR A 230 -13.16 -5.76 4.30
C THR A 230 -12.00 -6.60 3.80
N VAL A 231 -12.31 -7.77 3.25
CA VAL A 231 -11.33 -8.61 2.53
C VAL A 231 -11.18 -8.06 1.12
N LEU A 232 -9.96 -7.66 0.74
CA LEU A 232 -9.70 -7.21 -0.63
C LEU A 232 -9.60 -8.42 -1.57
N ALA A 233 -10.07 -8.25 -2.81
CA ALA A 233 -9.93 -9.27 -3.84
C ALA A 233 -8.48 -9.72 -4.00
N VAL A 234 -7.54 -8.77 -4.04
CA VAL A 234 -6.10 -9.04 -4.15
C VAL A 234 -5.58 -9.93 -3.01
N GLU A 235 -6.05 -9.73 -1.77
CA GLU A 235 -5.63 -10.60 -0.64
C GLU A 235 -6.16 -12.01 -0.79
N ARG A 236 -7.44 -12.15 -1.18
CA ARG A 236 -8.07 -13.43 -1.39
C ARG A 236 -7.40 -14.20 -2.52
N ASP A 237 -7.09 -13.54 -3.63
CA ASP A 237 -6.48 -14.17 -4.79
C ASP A 237 -5.05 -14.61 -4.49
N GLN A 238 -4.25 -13.75 -3.84
CA GLN A 238 -2.92 -14.11 -3.36
C GLN A 238 -2.97 -15.25 -2.35
N PHE A 239 -3.94 -15.24 -1.43
CA PHE A 239 -4.12 -16.34 -0.48
C PHE A 239 -4.42 -17.67 -1.18
N GLN A 240 -5.27 -17.70 -2.21
CA GLN A 240 -5.53 -18.93 -2.96
C GLN A 240 -4.28 -19.46 -3.66
N ILE A 241 -3.47 -18.58 -4.27
CA ILE A 241 -2.20 -18.96 -4.90
C ILE A 241 -1.25 -19.58 -3.86
N ILE A 242 -1.08 -18.91 -2.72
CA ILE A 242 -0.24 -19.41 -1.61
C ILE A 242 -0.78 -20.74 -1.09
N ARG A 243 -2.10 -20.88 -0.95
CA ARG A 243 -2.74 -22.09 -0.47
C ARG A 243 -2.41 -23.28 -1.38
N THR A 244 -2.61 -23.13 -2.68
CA THR A 244 -2.29 -24.19 -3.65
C THR A 244 -0.80 -24.56 -3.61
N ARG A 245 0.09 -23.56 -3.57
CA ARG A 245 1.55 -23.81 -3.46
C ARG A 245 1.89 -24.57 -2.18
N LEU A 246 1.34 -24.14 -1.05
CA LEU A 246 1.56 -24.76 0.25
C LEU A 246 1.03 -26.20 0.28
N THR A 247 -0.15 -26.47 -0.29
CA THR A 247 -0.68 -27.85 -0.41
C THR A 247 0.31 -28.76 -1.10
N THR A 248 0.79 -28.39 -2.30
CA THR A 248 1.74 -29.21 -3.07
C THR A 248 3.04 -29.43 -2.31
N LEU A 249 3.54 -28.40 -1.62
CA LEU A 249 4.75 -28.51 -0.80
C LEU A 249 4.59 -29.51 0.34
N LEU A 250 3.48 -29.41 1.09
CA LEU A 250 3.21 -30.28 2.23
C LEU A 250 2.96 -31.74 1.80
N GLU A 251 2.22 -31.96 0.70
CA GLU A 251 2.04 -33.28 0.11
C GLU A 251 3.38 -33.92 -0.27
N LYS A 252 4.28 -33.14 -0.87
CA LYS A 252 5.64 -33.60 -1.17
C LYS A 252 6.41 -33.96 0.10
N GLN A 253 6.39 -33.10 1.12
CA GLN A 253 7.09 -33.36 2.38
C GLN A 253 6.57 -34.62 3.09
N ILE A 254 5.26 -34.89 3.01
CA ILE A 254 4.63 -36.08 3.60
C ILE A 254 4.94 -37.34 2.79
N THR A 255 4.90 -37.28 1.46
CA THR A 255 5.26 -38.43 0.62
C THR A 255 6.74 -38.80 0.75
N GLU A 256 7.61 -37.81 0.92
CA GLU A 256 9.05 -37.96 1.13
C GLU A 256 9.43 -37.89 2.63
N PHE A 257 8.52 -38.25 3.55
CA PHE A 257 8.70 -38.00 4.99
C PHE A 257 9.99 -38.58 5.59
N ARG A 258 10.52 -39.68 5.05
CA ARG A 258 11.80 -40.26 5.50
C ARG A 258 13.00 -39.33 5.26
N TYR A 259 12.93 -38.54 4.18
CA TYR A 259 13.95 -37.56 3.82
C TYR A 259 13.69 -36.21 4.48
N CYS A 260 12.43 -35.76 4.51
CA CYS A 260 12.06 -34.47 5.09
C CYS A 260 12.09 -34.47 6.63
N PHE A 261 11.86 -35.62 7.28
CA PHE A 261 11.80 -35.78 8.74
C PHE A 261 12.62 -37.00 9.19
N PRO A 262 13.96 -36.98 9.03
CA PRO A 262 14.81 -38.10 9.36
C PRO A 262 14.71 -38.42 10.86
N PHE A 263 14.38 -39.67 11.20
CA PHE A 263 14.19 -40.15 12.58
C PHE A 263 13.16 -39.35 13.38
N GLY A 264 12.18 -38.73 12.70
CA GLY A 264 11.18 -37.89 13.36
C GLY A 264 11.75 -36.61 13.97
N ARG A 265 12.88 -36.11 13.45
CA ARG A 265 13.49 -34.85 13.88
C ARG A 265 13.16 -33.71 12.91
N PRO A 266 12.89 -32.49 13.41
CA PRO A 266 12.68 -32.18 14.82
C PRO A 266 11.42 -32.87 15.37
N GLU A 267 11.38 -33.12 16.68
CA GLU A 267 10.28 -33.85 17.32
C GLU A 267 8.93 -33.16 17.05
N GLY A 268 7.92 -33.94 16.64
CA GLY A 268 6.59 -33.43 16.30
C GLY A 268 6.48 -32.68 14.95
N ALA A 269 7.57 -32.52 14.18
CA ALA A 269 7.52 -31.79 12.91
C ALA A 269 6.62 -32.44 11.86
N LEU A 270 6.64 -33.78 11.78
CA LEU A 270 5.76 -34.52 10.87
C LEU A 270 4.28 -34.36 11.25
N GLU A 271 3.97 -34.45 12.55
CA GLU A 271 2.61 -34.25 13.06
C GLU A 271 2.10 -32.84 12.76
N LYS A 272 2.93 -31.81 13.03
CA LYS A 272 2.61 -30.41 12.67
C LYS A 272 2.37 -30.26 11.17
N THR A 273 3.21 -30.86 10.33
CA THR A 273 3.07 -30.81 8.86
C THR A 273 1.75 -31.44 8.39
N ILE A 274 1.37 -32.59 8.95
CA ILE A 274 0.09 -33.25 8.66
C ILE A 274 -1.08 -32.36 9.11
N SER A 275 -1.02 -31.83 10.34
CA SER A 275 -2.03 -30.91 10.87
C SER A 275 -2.19 -29.66 10.00
N LEU A 276 -1.09 -29.11 9.48
CA LEU A 276 -1.13 -27.99 8.54
C LEU A 276 -1.84 -28.38 7.24
N LEU A 277 -1.48 -29.53 6.67
CA LEU A 277 -2.10 -30.00 5.42
C LEU A 277 -3.60 -30.21 5.59
N GLU A 278 -4.04 -30.83 6.69
CA GLU A 278 -5.47 -30.99 7.00
C GLU A 278 -6.18 -29.63 7.06
N ARG A 279 -5.59 -28.64 7.75
CA ARG A 279 -6.14 -27.29 7.83
C ARG A 279 -6.17 -26.59 6.46
N VAL A 280 -5.16 -26.81 5.62
CA VAL A 280 -5.08 -26.23 4.28
C VAL A 280 -6.16 -26.82 3.36
N SER A 281 -6.36 -28.13 3.43
CA SER A 281 -7.33 -28.87 2.62
C SER A 281 -8.78 -28.63 3.06
N ASN A 282 -9.06 -28.56 4.37
CA ASN A 282 -10.41 -28.41 4.91
C ASN A 282 -11.08 -27.05 4.60
N ILE A 283 -10.33 -26.03 4.19
CA ILE A 283 -10.93 -24.75 3.76
C ILE A 283 -11.76 -24.92 2.48
N ILE A 284 -11.47 -25.92 1.63
CA ILE A 284 -12.29 -26.19 0.43
C ILE A 284 -13.71 -26.59 0.82
N SER A 285 -13.86 -27.49 1.81
CA SER A 285 -15.17 -27.97 2.26
C SER A 285 -16.04 -26.86 2.86
N PHE A 286 -15.44 -25.77 3.36
CA PHE A 286 -16.15 -24.66 4.00
C PHE A 286 -16.49 -23.49 3.07
N ILE A 287 -15.84 -23.36 1.92
CA ILE A 287 -16.16 -22.31 0.92
C ILE A 287 -17.29 -22.76 -0.02
N PHE A 288 -17.47 -24.08 -0.17
CA PHE A 288 -18.48 -24.69 -1.05
C PHE A 288 -19.69 -25.28 -0.30
N SER A 289 -19.81 -25.05 1.02
CA SER A 289 -20.98 -25.42 1.82
C SER A 289 -21.67 -24.18 2.37
#